data_AF-A0A3Q9IEQ2-F1
#
_entry.id   AF-A0A3Q9IEQ2-F1
#
_cell.length_a   1.000
_cell.length_b   1.000
_cell.length_c   1.000
_cell.angle_alpha   90.00
_cell.angle_beta   90.00
_cell.angle_gamma   90.00
#
_symmetry.space_group_name_H-M   'P 1'
#
loop_
_entity.id
_entity.type
_entity.pdbx_description
1 polymer ?
#
loop_
_entity_poly.entity_id
_entity_poly.type
_entity_poly.pdbx_seq_one_letter_code
_entity_poly.pdbx_strand_id
1 'polypeptide(L)'
;MLSFDDKVQITRQDGSRDPWSTPEEGKSNAYDCRIEYGSRLIRNQFGQEVISNEHIYFPGYVNVGYADELSWIDLSVKERTSKPASIEVIKDLDNIPRMTVVDL
;
A
#
# COMPACT_ATOMS: atom_id res chain seq x y z
N MET A 1 -22.30 -1.04 1.96
CA MET A 1 -21.35 -2.15 2.03
C MET A 1 -20.13 -1.70 1.24
N LEU A 2 -18.93 -1.68 1.83
CA LEU A 2 -17.70 -1.40 1.08
C LEU A 2 -17.35 -2.67 0.27
N SER A 3 -17.14 -2.52 -1.04
CA SER A 3 -16.68 -3.60 -1.92
C SER A 3 -15.16 -3.59 -2.03
N PHE A 4 -14.53 -4.76 -2.11
CA PHE A 4 -13.07 -4.95 -2.20
C PHE A 4 -12.74 -5.76 -3.47
N ASP A 5 -13.10 -5.20 -4.64
CA ASP A 5 -12.99 -5.88 -5.93
C ASP A 5 -11.66 -5.59 -6.65
N ASP A 6 -10.86 -4.67 -6.11
CA ASP A 6 -9.57 -4.27 -6.69
C ASP A 6 -8.45 -5.19 -6.20
N LYS A 7 -7.37 -5.26 -6.98
CA LYS A 7 -6.18 -6.04 -6.63
C LYS A 7 -4.94 -5.15 -6.62
N VAL A 8 -4.17 -5.27 -5.55
CA VAL A 8 -2.86 -4.66 -5.40
C VAL A 8 -1.84 -5.74 -5.14
N GLN A 9 -0.70 -5.67 -5.83
CA GLN A 9 0.47 -6.48 -5.54
C GLN A 9 1.41 -5.70 -4.62
N ILE A 10 1.87 -6.34 -3.56
CA ILE A 10 2.87 -5.77 -2.65
C ILE A 10 4.16 -6.55 -2.83
N THR A 11 5.19 -5.89 -3.34
CA THR A 11 6.53 -6.43 -3.53
C THR A 11 7.41 -5.96 -2.39
N ARG A 12 7.88 -6.92 -1.58
CA ARG A 12 8.80 -6.63 -0.47
C ARG A 12 10.17 -6.25 -1.00
N GLN A 13 10.68 -5.09 -0.61
CA GLN A 13 12.06 -4.74 -0.87
C GLN A 13 12.90 -5.23 0.32
N ASP A 14 13.51 -6.40 0.19
CA ASP A 14 14.49 -6.87 1.16
C ASP A 14 15.78 -6.05 1.02
N GLY A 15 16.32 -5.60 2.16
CA GLY A 15 17.48 -4.73 2.20
C GLY A 15 18.80 -5.38 1.75
N SER A 16 18.79 -6.64 1.31
CA SER A 16 19.94 -7.38 0.82
C SER A 16 20.16 -7.15 -0.67
N ARG A 17 20.44 -5.90 -1.05
CA ARG A 17 20.92 -5.58 -2.39
C ARG A 17 22.41 -5.92 -2.48
N ASP A 18 22.74 -7.19 -2.69
CA ASP A 18 24.12 -7.57 -2.99
C ASP A 18 24.46 -7.02 -4.40
N PRO A 19 25.46 -6.12 -4.54
CA PRO A 19 25.77 -5.46 -5.82
C PRO A 19 26.20 -6.41 -6.94
N TRP A 20 26.49 -7.67 -6.62
CA TRP A 20 26.85 -8.72 -7.57
C TRP A 20 25.73 -9.75 -7.78
N SER A 21 24.61 -9.64 -7.07
CA SER A 21 23.44 -10.49 -7.28
C SER A 21 22.49 -9.86 -8.29
N THR A 22 21.85 -10.70 -9.11
CA THR A 22 20.63 -10.30 -9.81
C THR A 22 19.61 -9.95 -8.74
N PRO A 23 18.92 -8.80 -8.78
CA PRO A 23 17.91 -8.49 -7.78
C PRO A 23 16.92 -9.65 -7.73
N GLU A 24 16.89 -10.39 -6.62
CA GLU A 24 15.84 -11.37 -6.40
C GLU A 24 14.54 -10.58 -6.39
N GLU A 25 13.59 -10.94 -7.26
CA GLU A 25 12.26 -10.36 -7.23
C GLU A 25 11.68 -10.63 -5.85
N GLY A 26 11.58 -9.58 -5.04
CA GLY A 26 11.04 -9.68 -3.70
C GLY A 26 9.67 -10.36 -3.73
N LYS A 27 9.39 -11.23 -2.77
CA LYS A 27 8.14 -12.01 -2.74
C LYS A 27 6.94 -11.08 -2.89
N SER A 28 6.28 -11.13 -4.05
CA SER A 28 5.08 -10.36 -4.33
C SER A 28 3.85 -11.13 -3.87
N ASN A 29 2.96 -10.46 -3.13
CA ASN A 29 1.68 -11.04 -2.73
C ASN A 29 0.56 -10.15 -3.24
N ALA A 30 -0.44 -10.75 -3.89
CA ALA A 30 -1.64 -10.06 -4.33
C ALA A 30 -2.66 -10.02 -3.19
N TYR A 31 -3.23 -8.85 -2.94
CA TYR A 31 -4.26 -8.62 -1.95
C TYR A 31 -5.52 -8.05 -2.60
N ASP A 32 -6.66 -8.54 -2.16
CA ASP A 32 -7.94 -7.92 -2.47
C ASP A 32 -8.09 -6.65 -1.65
N CYS A 33 -8.50 -5.56 -2.30
CA CYS A 33 -8.53 -4.23 -1.71
C CYS A 33 -9.57 -3.35 -2.40
N ARG A 34 -9.67 -2.11 -1.94
CA ARG A 34 -10.42 -1.05 -2.60
C ARG A 34 -9.48 0.11 -2.83
N ILE A 35 -9.48 0.65 -4.05
CA ILE A 35 -8.68 1.81 -4.41
C ILE A 35 -9.62 3.01 -4.56
N GLU A 36 -9.41 4.05 -3.76
CA GLU A 36 -10.10 5.32 -3.92
C GLU A 36 -9.16 6.37 -4.50
N TYR A 37 -9.67 7.09 -5.48
CA TYR A 37 -8.96 8.19 -6.13
C TYR A 37 -9.53 9.51 -5.61
N GLY A 38 -8.66 10.37 -5.08
CA GLY A 38 -9.03 11.69 -4.60
C GLY A 38 -7.88 12.32 -3.83
N SER A 39 -7.76 13.66 -3.92
CA SER A 39 -6.68 14.35 -3.23
C SER A 39 -7.00 14.52 -1.73
N ARG A 40 -6.11 14.04 -0.86
CA ARG A 40 -6.17 14.28 0.59
C ARG A 40 -4.84 14.80 1.10
N LEU A 41 -4.93 15.72 2.06
CA LEU A 41 -3.76 16.18 2.81
C LEU A 41 -3.47 15.13 3.90
N ILE A 42 -2.34 14.44 3.76
CA ILE A 42 -1.88 13.41 4.69
C ILE A 42 -0.55 13.85 5.31
N ARG A 43 -0.13 13.16 6.39
CA ARG A 43 1.21 13.31 6.94
C ARG A 43 2.05 12.11 6.55
N ASN A 44 3.19 12.34 5.92
CA ASN A 44 4.10 11.26 5.55
C ASN A 44 4.85 10.71 6.77
N GLN A 45 5.66 9.66 6.57
CA GLN A 45 6.51 9.06 7.60
C GLN A 45 7.48 10.05 8.30
N PHE A 46 7.79 11.19 7.69
CA PHE A 46 8.64 12.24 8.25
C PHE A 46 7.85 13.36 8.95
N GLY A 47 6.52 13.24 9.05
CA GLY A 47 5.63 14.23 9.64
C GLY A 47 5.35 15.44 8.75
N GLN A 48 5.71 15.40 7.46
CA GLN A 48 5.46 16.47 6.51
C GLN A 48 4.06 16.32 5.89
N GLU A 49 3.39 17.44 5.68
CA GLU A 49 2.10 17.46 4.99
C GLU A 49 2.33 17.29 3.48
N VAL A 50 1.74 16.25 2.90
CA VAL A 50 1.82 15.92 1.48
C VAL A 50 0.43 15.64 0.94
N ILE A 51 0.23 15.85 -0.36
CA ILE A 51 -1.02 15.51 -1.05
C ILE A 51 -0.87 14.09 -1.60
N SER A 52 -1.72 13.19 -1.12
CA SER A 52 -1.89 11.84 -1.70
C SER A 52 -3.13 11.84 -2.58
N ASN A 53 -3.07 11.16 -3.73
CA ASN A 53 -4.18 11.08 -4.68
C ASN A 53 -4.81 9.69 -4.77
N GLU A 54 -4.15 8.67 -4.22
CA GLU A 54 -4.57 7.29 -4.26
C GLU A 54 -4.56 6.70 -2.85
N HIS A 55 -5.70 6.16 -2.43
CA HIS A 55 -5.92 5.59 -1.10
C HIS A 55 -6.35 4.13 -1.23
N ILE A 56 -5.56 3.22 -0.68
CA ILE A 56 -5.81 1.79 -0.75
C ILE A 56 -6.30 1.30 0.60
N TYR A 57 -7.44 0.61 0.59
CA TYR A 57 -8.05 0.03 1.78
C TYR A 57 -8.01 -1.50 1.67
N PHE A 58 -7.33 -2.13 2.61
CA PHE A 58 -7.26 -3.57 2.73
C PHE A 58 -8.16 -4.07 3.85
N PRO A 59 -8.93 -5.15 3.64
CA PRO A 59 -9.69 -5.78 4.71
C PRO A 59 -8.75 -6.49 5.68
N GLY A 60 -8.85 -6.17 6.97
CA GLY A 60 -8.01 -6.73 8.03
C GLY A 60 -6.60 -6.15 8.06
N TYR A 61 -5.67 -6.90 8.66
CA TYR A 61 -4.26 -6.52 8.73
C TYR A 61 -3.49 -6.99 7.51
N VAL A 62 -2.91 -6.05 6.79
CA VAL A 62 -1.90 -6.31 5.77
C VAL A 62 -0.56 -5.80 6.27
N ASN A 63 0.45 -6.68 6.25
CA ASN A 63 1.81 -6.31 6.56
C ASN A 63 2.39 -5.60 5.32
N VAL A 64 2.61 -4.30 5.43
CA VAL A 64 3.18 -3.42 4.42
C VAL A 64 4.11 -2.44 5.11
N GLY A 65 5.25 -2.14 4.52
CA GLY A 65 6.24 -1.19 5.01
C GLY A 65 6.51 -0.08 4.00
N TYR A 66 7.05 1.04 4.49
CA TYR A 66 7.37 2.22 3.66
C TYR A 66 8.43 1.97 2.57
N ALA A 67 9.18 0.89 2.66
CA ALA A 67 10.15 0.48 1.64
C ALA A 67 9.53 -0.40 0.55
N ASP A 68 8.36 -1.00 0.81
CA ASP A 68 7.69 -1.89 -0.13
C ASP A 68 7.15 -1.10 -1.33
N GLU A 69 6.97 -1.82 -2.44
CA GLU A 69 6.36 -1.28 -3.64
C GLU A 69 4.98 -1.88 -3.83
N LEU A 70 4.00 -1.01 -4.10
CA LEU A 70 2.62 -1.38 -4.37
C LEU A 70 2.36 -1.18 -5.86
N SER A 71 1.88 -2.23 -6.53
CA SER A 71 1.53 -2.23 -7.95
C SER A 71 0.05 -2.51 -8.14
N TRP A 72 -0.63 -1.70 -8.95
CA TRP A 72 -2.06 -1.87 -9.26
C TRP A 72 -2.40 -1.39 -10.66
N ILE A 73 -3.58 -1.78 -11.14
CA ILE A 73 -4.15 -1.26 -12.38
C ILE A 73 -5.06 -0.08 -12.06
N ASP A 74 -4.82 1.08 -12.67
CA ASP A 74 -5.64 2.26 -12.48
C ASP A 74 -6.93 2.25 -13.32
N LEU A 75 -7.77 3.28 -13.13
CA LEU A 75 -9.00 3.48 -13.90
C LEU A 75 -8.76 3.64 -15.41
N SER A 76 -7.54 3.98 -15.84
CA SER A 76 -7.13 4.09 -17.24
C SER A 76 -6.54 2.78 -17.78
N VAL A 77 -6.65 1.68 -17.04
CA VAL A 77 -6.08 0.37 -17.37
C VAL A 77 -4.56 0.41 -17.51
N LYS A 78 -3.90 1.33 -16.80
CA LYS A 78 -2.44 1.42 -16.75
C LYS A 78 -1.94 0.83 -15.45
N GLU A 79 -0.83 0.11 -15.54
CA GLU A 79 -0.10 -0.33 -14.37
C GLU A 79 0.57 0.89 -13.71
N ARG A 80 0.36 1.02 -12.42
CA ARG A 80 0.95 2.06 -11.56
C ARG A 80 1.73 1.37 -10.47
N THR A 81 2.87 1.95 -10.12
CA THR A 81 3.68 1.52 -8.98
C THR A 81 3.98 2.72 -8.10
N SER A 82 3.89 2.54 -6.77
CA SER A 82 4.25 3.57 -5.81
C SER A 82 4.67 2.97 -4.47
N LYS A 83 5.36 3.78 -3.67
CA LYS A 83 5.70 3.45 -2.27
C LYS A 83 4.69 4.09 -1.34
N PRO A 84 4.40 3.49 -0.18
CA PRO A 84 3.55 4.12 0.83
C PRO A 84 4.08 5.49 1.24
N ALA A 85 3.20 6.49 1.20
CA ALA A 85 3.43 7.79 1.83
C ALA A 85 3.01 7.77 3.31
N SER A 86 1.91 7.08 3.61
CA SER A 86 1.36 6.85 4.96
C SER A 86 0.78 5.44 5.05
N ILE A 87 0.87 4.84 6.24
CA ILE A 87 0.29 3.53 6.56
C ILE A 87 -0.44 3.64 7.90
N GLU A 88 -1.73 3.32 7.90
CA GLU A 88 -2.57 3.30 9.10
C GLU A 88 -3.26 1.94 9.26
N VAL A 89 -3.31 1.42 10.48
CA VAL A 89 -4.07 0.20 10.82
C VAL A 89 -5.23 0.59 11.72
N ILE A 90 -6.44 0.52 11.18
CA ILE A 90 -7.67 0.82 11.91
C ILE A 90 -8.09 -0.43 12.67
N LYS A 91 -8.31 -0.26 13.97
CA LYS A 91 -8.65 -1.32 14.91
C LYS A 91 -10.01 -1.04 15.55
N ASP A 92 -10.69 -2.10 15.98
CA ASP A 92 -11.87 -1.95 16.82
C ASP A 92 -11.52 -1.69 18.29
N LEU A 93 -12.55 -1.58 19.14
CA LEU A 93 -12.41 -1.35 20.58
C LEU A 93 -11.68 -2.50 21.30
N ASP A 94 -11.66 -3.69 20.70
CA ASP A 94 -10.96 -4.88 21.20
C ASP A 94 -9.52 -4.97 20.65
N ASN A 95 -9.03 -3.90 19.98
CA ASN A 95 -7.70 -3.80 19.38
C ASN A 95 -7.47 -4.82 18.24
N ILE A 96 -8.54 -5.34 17.63
CA ILE A 96 -8.47 -6.25 16.49
C ILE A 96 -8.34 -5.40 15.22
N PRO A 97 -7.33 -5.65 14.36
CA PRO A 97 -7.17 -4.91 13.10
C PRO A 97 -8.31 -5.27 12.14
N ARG A 98 -9.08 -4.25 11.74
CA ARG A 98 -10.21 -4.38 10.82
C ARG A 98 -9.89 -3.90 9.42
N MET A 99 -8.94 -2.97 9.30
CA MET A 99 -8.57 -2.40 8.01
C MET A 99 -7.14 -1.86 8.06
N THR A 100 -6.39 -2.04 6.98
CA THR A 100 -5.13 -1.33 6.73
C THR A 100 -5.38 -0.32 5.62
N VAL A 101 -5.04 0.94 5.87
CA VAL A 101 -5.11 2.04 4.90
C VAL A 101 -3.69 2.39 4.49
N VAL A 102 -3.47 2.49 3.18
CA VAL A 102 -2.20 2.90 2.59
C VAL A 102 -2.46 4.07 1.66
N ASP A 103 -1.83 5.20 1.97
CA ASP A 103 -1.88 6.39 1.11
C ASP A 103 -0.62 6.44 0.25
N LEU A 104 -0.78 6.75 -1.03
CA LEU A 104 0.28 6.78 -2.04
C LEU A 104 0.57 8.17 -2.58
#